data_AF-Q5S6T2-F1
#
_entry.id   AF-Q5S6T2-F1
#
_cell.length_a   1.000
_cell.length_b   1.000
_cell.length_c   1.000
_cell.angle_alpha   90.00
_cell.angle_beta   90.00
_cell.angle_gamma   90.00
#
_symmetry.space_group_name_H-M   'P 1'
#
loop_
_entity.id
_entity.type
_entity.pdbx_description
1 polymer ?
#
loop_
_entity_poly.entity_id
_entity_poly.type
_entity_poly.pdbx_seq_one_letter_code
_entity_poly.pdbx_strand_id
1 'polypeptide(L)' 'GTIDFIFGSAAVVFQDCKIMPRQPLGKQFNTITAQGKKDPNQNSGMSIQRCTISANGNVTAPTYLGRPWK' A
#
# COMPACT_ATOMS: atom_id res chain seq x y z
N GLY A 1 6.59 -4.50 -1.15
CA GLY A 1 7.49 -3.50 -1.79
C GLY A 1 8.05 -2.57 -0.72
N THR A 2 8.40 -1.33 -1.06
CA THR A 2 8.90 -0.35 -0.07
C THR A 2 7.95 0.85 0.05
N ILE A 3 8.07 1.82 -0.87
CA ILE A 3 7.26 3.05 -0.91
C ILE A 3 6.20 2.89 -2.00
N ASP A 4 4.94 3.20 -1.66
CA ASP A 4 3.78 3.28 -2.56
C ASP A 4 3.64 2.09 -3.52
N PHE A 5 3.95 0.88 -3.06
CA PHE A 5 4.12 -0.26 -3.95
C PHE A 5 2.79 -0.90 -4.40
N ILE A 6 1.66 -0.41 -3.90
CA ILE A 6 0.30 -0.62 -4.43
C ILE A 6 -0.31 0.78 -4.66
N PHE A 7 -0.27 1.28 -5.90
CA PHE A 7 -0.68 2.66 -6.21
C PHE A 7 -1.64 2.73 -7.41
N GLY A 8 -2.34 3.85 -7.54
CA GLY A 8 -3.22 4.14 -8.67
C GLY A 8 -4.66 4.50 -8.28
N SER A 9 -5.56 4.47 -9.26
CA SER A 9 -6.97 4.86 -9.11
C SER A 9 -7.93 3.84 -9.76
N ALA A 10 -7.59 2.55 -9.68
CA ALA A 10 -8.50 1.48 -10.09
C ALA A 10 -9.63 1.28 -9.06
N ALA A 11 -10.73 0.63 -9.47
CA ALA A 11 -11.61 -0.08 -8.57
C ALA A 11 -11.06 -1.51 -8.41
N VAL A 12 -10.42 -1.80 -7.27
CA VAL A 12 -9.67 -3.06 -7.09
C VAL A 12 -9.90 -3.67 -5.72
N VAL A 13 -9.95 -5.01 -5.70
CA VAL A 13 -9.96 -5.82 -4.48
C VAL A 13 -8.74 -6.74 -4.49
N PHE A 14 -7.92 -6.65 -3.44
CA PHE A 14 -6.93 -7.67 -3.12
C PHE A 14 -7.56 -8.58 -2.07
N GLN A 15 -7.70 -9.87 -2.40
CA GLN A 15 -8.36 -10.85 -1.54
C GLN A 15 -7.42 -12.02 -1.26
N ASP A 16 -7.33 -12.43 0.00
CA ASP A 16 -6.50 -13.57 0.43
C ASP A 16 -5.02 -13.48 -0.01
N CYS A 17 -4.50 -12.25 -0.07
CA CYS A 17 -3.14 -11.99 -0.52
C CYS A 17 -2.16 -11.86 0.66
N LYS A 18 -0.88 -12.17 0.41
CA LYS A 18 0.23 -11.75 1.28
C LYS A 18 0.80 -10.43 0.79
N ILE A 19 0.67 -9.37 1.58
CA ILE A 19 1.19 -8.04 1.26
C ILE A 19 2.39 -7.79 2.14
N MET A 20 3.59 -7.85 1.54
CA MET A 20 4.82 -7.90 2.30
C MET A 20 5.72 -6.66 2.04
N PRO A 21 5.71 -5.66 2.94
CA PRO A 21 6.69 -4.58 2.92
C PRO A 21 8.08 -5.12 3.23
N ARG A 22 9.12 -4.60 2.58
CA ARG A 22 10.54 -4.95 2.81
C ARG A 22 11.31 -3.74 3.30
N GLN A 23 12.54 -3.94 3.80
CA GLN A 23 13.37 -2.84 4.26
C GLN A 23 13.63 -1.84 3.11
N PRO A 24 13.27 -0.56 3.28
CA PRO A 24 13.57 0.48 2.31
C PRO A 24 15.03 0.93 2.42
N LEU A 25 15.45 1.89 1.60
CA LEU A 25 16.77 2.51 1.75
C LEU A 25 16.82 3.36 3.03
N GLY A 26 18.03 3.79 3.41
CA GLY A 26 18.22 4.61 4.61
C GLY A 26 17.38 5.89 4.58
N LYS A 27 16.87 6.30 5.75
CA LYS A 27 16.04 7.50 5.96
C LYS A 27 14.70 7.51 5.21
N GLN A 28 14.23 6.35 4.74
CA GLN A 28 12.91 6.17 4.15
C GLN A 28 11.95 5.47 5.13
N PHE A 29 10.67 5.50 4.78
CA PHE A 29 9.61 4.73 5.43
C PHE A 29 8.83 3.97 4.36
N ASN A 30 8.10 2.93 4.75
CA ASN A 30 7.25 2.19 3.83
C ASN A 30 5.81 2.74 3.84
N THR A 31 5.20 2.75 2.66
CA THR A 31 3.77 2.96 2.47
C THR A 31 3.26 1.85 1.58
N ILE A 32 2.25 1.12 2.06
CA ILE A 32 1.69 0.01 1.30
C ILE A 32 0.87 0.55 0.14
N THR A 33 -0.07 1.44 0.43
CA THR A 33 -0.97 2.02 -0.58
C THR A 33 -0.73 3.50 -0.86
N ALA A 34 -0.94 3.91 -2.11
CA ALA A 34 -1.00 5.31 -2.52
C ALA A 34 -2.18 5.51 -3.49
N GLN A 35 -3.36 5.72 -2.92
CA GLN A 35 -4.60 5.82 -3.67
C GLN A 35 -4.70 7.21 -4.32
N GLY A 36 -5.02 7.23 -5.61
CA GLY A 36 -4.98 8.43 -6.46
C GLY A 36 -6.33 8.88 -7.02
N LYS A 37 -7.45 8.64 -6.34
CA LYS A 37 -8.76 9.20 -6.72
C LYS A 37 -8.72 10.71 -6.53
N LYS A 38 -8.87 11.45 -7.63
CA LYS A 38 -8.87 12.91 -7.65
C LYS A 38 -10.28 13.50 -7.70
N ASP A 39 -11.17 12.87 -8.47
CA ASP A 39 -12.55 13.32 -8.62
C ASP A 39 -13.47 12.50 -7.70
N PRO A 40 -14.29 13.12 -6.83
CA PRO A 40 -15.23 12.41 -5.96
C PRO A 40 -16.23 11.52 -6.74
N ASN A 41 -16.54 11.85 -7.99
CA ASN A 41 -17.47 11.11 -8.86
C ASN A 41 -16.83 9.89 -9.53
N GLN A 42 -15.52 9.70 -9.43
CA GLN A 42 -14.86 8.51 -9.97
C GLN A 42 -15.19 7.28 -9.10
N ASN A 43 -15.69 6.23 -9.73
CA ASN A 43 -15.97 4.94 -9.07
C ASN A 43 -14.68 4.12 -8.91
N SER A 44 -13.73 4.62 -8.12
CA SER A 44 -12.47 3.96 -7.81
C SER A 44 -12.20 3.84 -6.31
N GLY A 45 -11.30 2.93 -5.94
CA GLY A 45 -10.99 2.60 -4.55
C GLY A 45 -10.20 1.30 -4.47
N MET A 46 -9.53 1.09 -3.33
CA MET A 46 -8.75 -0.12 -3.07
C MET A 46 -9.32 -0.81 -1.83
N SER A 47 -9.72 -2.07 -1.97
CA SER A 47 -10.14 -2.91 -0.87
C SER A 47 -9.10 -4.00 -0.62
N ILE A 48 -8.73 -4.18 0.65
CA ILE A 48 -7.79 -5.20 1.11
C ILE A 48 -8.58 -6.12 2.05
N GLN A 49 -8.94 -7.30 1.57
CA GLN A 49 -9.88 -8.19 2.26
C GLN A 49 -9.25 -9.55 2.56
N ARG A 50 -9.26 -9.95 3.85
CA ARG A 50 -8.64 -11.20 4.32
C ARG A 50 -7.16 -11.36 3.91
N CYS A 51 -6.47 -10.25 3.68
CA CYS A 51 -5.04 -10.29 3.39
C CYS A 51 -4.24 -10.40 4.68
N THR A 52 -3.07 -11.01 4.58
CA THR A 52 -2.05 -10.94 5.63
C THR A 52 -1.04 -9.86 5.26
N ILE A 53 -0.84 -8.89 6.13
CA ILE A 53 0.19 -7.86 5.99
C ILE A 53 1.29 -8.14 7.00
N SER A 54 2.48 -8.50 6.51
CA SER A 54 3.61 -8.88 7.37
C SER A 54 4.95 -8.54 6.70
N ALA A 55 5.97 -8.23 7.50
CA ALA A 55 7.30 -7.91 7.00
C ALA A 55 7.88 -9.02 6.09
N ASN A 56 8.56 -8.63 5.02
CA ASN A 56 9.44 -9.50 4.23
C ASN A 56 10.88 -9.37 4.74
N GLY A 57 11.27 -10.26 5.65
CA GLY A 57 12.57 -10.21 6.32
C GLY A 57 12.61 -9.20 7.46
N ASN A 58 13.81 -8.70 7.79
CA ASN A 58 13.99 -7.74 8.86
C ASN A 58 13.63 -6.31 8.39
N VAL A 59 12.45 -5.82 8.81
CA VAL A 59 11.98 -4.46 8.50
C VAL A 59 12.02 -3.62 9.78
N THR A 60 12.98 -2.71 9.85
CA THR A 60 13.17 -1.77 10.97
C THR A 60 12.55 -0.40 10.69
N ALA A 61 12.25 -0.10 9.42
CA ALA A 61 11.67 1.17 9.03
C ALA A 61 10.18 1.26 9.41
N PRO A 62 9.69 2.46 9.79
CA PRO A 62 8.26 2.70 9.95
C PRO A 62 7.49 2.28 8.69
N THR A 63 6.35 1.61 8.90
CA THR A 63 5.54 1.09 7.81
C THR A 63 4.08 1.47 8.03
N TYR A 64 3.48 2.12 7.04
CA TYR A 64 2.10 2.61 7.09
C TYR A 64 1.23 1.91 6.04
N LEU A 65 -0.06 1.75 6.34
CA LEU A 65 -1.03 1.15 5.40
C LEU A 65 -1.16 1.96 4.10
N GLY A 66 -0.90 3.26 4.15
CA GLY A 66 -0.80 4.07 2.95
C GLY A 66 -0.71 5.55 3.24
N ARG A 67 -0.78 6.33 2.16
CA ARG A 67 -0.87 7.79 2.17
C ARG A 67 -1.79 8.28 1.04
N PRO A 68 -2.47 9.43 1.19
CA PRO A 68 -3.23 10.01 0.08
C PRO A 68 -2.26 10.50 -0.99
N TRP A 69 -2.37 9.99 -2.22
CA TRP A 69 -1.54 10.47 -3.33
C TRP A 69 -2.17 11.67 -4.03
N LYS A 70 -3.50 11.73 -4.08
CA LYS A 70 -4.30 12.80 -4.67
C LYS A 70 -5.34 13.30 -3.69
#